data_AF-A0A351IZW7-F1
#
_entry.id   AF-A0A351IZW7-F1
#
_cell.length_a   1.000
_cell.length_b   1.000
_cell.length_c   1.000
_cell.angle_alpha   90.00
_cell.angle_beta   90.00
_cell.angle_gamma   90.00
#
_symmetry.space_group_name_H-M   'P 1'
#
loop_
_entity.id
_entity.type
_entity.pdbx_description
1 polymer ?
#
loop_
_entity_poly.entity_id
_entity_poly.type
_entity_poly.pdbx_seq_one_letter_code
_entity_poly.pdbx_strand_id
1 'polypeptide(L)'
;MPENWWICKNREYFLIRVTHNDTKCNNVLIDLETGEGVCVIDLDTVMPGLAAYDFGDAVRFAANTASEDETNLRKVSLSMEYFEAFTRGFIGKSARFFTSMEIETMAWGAPIITIELASRFLADHLLGDKYFRIHRPNHNLDRARNQIHLAKSMEVQFDNMCVCVEKYVK
;
A
#
# COMPACT_ATOMS: atom_id res chain seq x y z
N MET A 1 18.55 -5.90 -13.06
CA MET A 1 18.34 -5.13 -11.81
C MET A 1 18.83 -3.72 -12.06
N PRO A 2 18.09 -2.66 -11.71
CA PRO A 2 18.54 -1.29 -11.94
C PRO A 2 19.80 -1.01 -11.09
N GLU A 3 20.71 -0.19 -11.62
CA GLU A 3 22.03 0.06 -11.04
C GLU A 3 22.02 0.78 -9.68
N ASN A 4 20.87 1.27 -9.19
CA ASN A 4 20.84 2.29 -8.12
C ASN A 4 20.21 1.84 -6.79
N TRP A 5 20.22 0.55 -6.44
CA TRP A 5 19.56 0.03 -5.23
C TRP A 5 20.10 0.62 -3.91
N TRP A 6 21.32 1.18 -3.91
CA TRP A 6 21.93 1.82 -2.74
C TRP A 6 21.31 3.15 -2.34
N ILE A 7 20.48 3.78 -3.18
CA ILE A 7 19.82 5.06 -2.87
C ILE A 7 18.96 4.94 -1.59
N CYS A 8 18.40 3.76 -1.31
CA CYS A 8 17.58 3.51 -0.12
C CYS A 8 18.30 3.67 1.24
N LYS A 9 19.64 3.81 1.26
CA LYS A 9 20.40 4.08 2.50
C LYS A 9 20.85 5.53 2.67
N ASN A 10 20.61 6.40 1.68
CA ASN A 10 21.00 7.80 1.78
C ASN A 10 19.82 8.67 2.23
N ARG A 11 19.92 9.21 3.46
CA ARG A 11 18.93 10.14 4.03
C ARG A 11 18.83 11.46 3.26
N GLU A 12 19.77 11.74 2.36
CA GLU A 12 19.70 12.87 1.44
C GLU A 12 18.61 12.70 0.37
N TYR A 13 18.28 11.46 -0.01
CA TYR A 13 17.30 11.18 -1.06
C TYR A 13 15.94 10.74 -0.50
N PHE A 14 15.93 9.99 0.61
CA PHE A 14 14.69 9.53 1.26
C PHE A 14 14.59 10.08 2.68
N LEU A 15 13.63 10.99 2.89
CA LEU A 15 13.36 11.56 4.20
C LEU A 15 12.62 10.55 5.06
N ILE A 16 13.15 10.31 6.26
CA ILE A 16 12.47 9.54 7.30
C ILE A 16 11.39 10.44 7.90
N ARG A 17 10.14 9.97 7.87
CA ARG A 17 8.97 10.67 8.41
C ARG A 17 8.34 9.85 9.52
N VAL A 18 7.53 10.50 10.35
CA VAL A 18 6.59 9.77 11.20
C VAL A 18 5.51 9.22 10.26
N THR A 19 5.38 7.89 10.22
CA THR A 19 4.41 7.16 9.41
C THR A 19 3.50 6.33 10.30
N HIS A 20 2.31 6.03 9.80
CA HIS A 20 1.33 5.21 10.50
C HIS A 20 1.64 3.71 10.38
N ASN A 21 2.13 3.26 9.24
CA ASN A 21 2.50 1.87 8.93
C ASN A 21 1.36 0.83 8.98
N ASP A 22 0.10 1.27 9.04
CA ASP A 22 -1.11 0.42 8.89
C ASP A 22 -2.30 1.29 8.43
N THR A 23 -2.24 1.74 7.19
CA THR A 23 -3.15 2.76 6.64
C THR A 23 -4.29 2.16 5.83
N LYS A 24 -4.69 0.93 6.16
CA LYS A 24 -5.90 0.31 5.62
C LYS A 24 -7.12 1.21 5.89
N CYS A 25 -8.08 1.24 4.96
CA CYS A 25 -9.24 2.14 5.05
C CYS A 25 -10.05 1.96 6.34
N ASN A 26 -10.04 0.76 6.92
CA ASN A 26 -10.73 0.45 8.17
C ASN A 26 -10.14 1.19 9.39
N ASN A 27 -8.95 1.79 9.26
CA ASN A 27 -8.31 2.62 10.29
C ASN A 27 -8.63 4.11 10.13
N VAL A 28 -9.58 4.49 9.27
CA VAL A 28 -10.07 5.87 9.12
C VAL A 28 -11.57 5.91 9.45
N LEU A 29 -11.94 6.69 10.46
CA LEU A 29 -13.33 6.96 10.78
C LEU A 29 -13.90 8.02 9.83
N ILE A 30 -15.05 7.72 9.25
CA ILE A 30 -15.75 8.61 8.31
C ILE A 30 -17.09 9.00 8.93
N ASP A 31 -17.43 10.28 8.87
CA ASP A 31 -18.73 10.78 9.26
C ASP A 31 -19.79 10.32 8.26
N LEU A 32 -20.87 9.69 8.74
CA LEU A 32 -21.88 9.09 7.87
C LEU A 32 -22.82 10.12 7.24
N GLU A 33 -22.92 11.33 7.79
CA GLU A 33 -23.78 12.38 7.26
C GLU A 33 -23.05 13.21 6.19
N THR A 34 -21.79 13.56 6.43
CA THR A 34 -21.00 14.44 5.56
C THR A 34 -20.07 13.68 4.61
N GLY A 35 -19.69 12.44 4.96
CA GLY A 35 -18.67 11.66 4.25
C GLY A 35 -17.24 12.15 4.50
N GLU A 36 -17.01 13.04 5.46
CA GLU A 36 -15.69 13.56 5.79
C GLU A 36 -14.91 12.62 6.72
N GLY A 37 -13.58 12.59 6.56
CA GLY A 37 -12.70 11.86 7.47
C GLY A 37 -12.63 12.56 8.83
N VAL A 38 -13.01 11.83 9.89
CA VAL A 38 -13.09 12.34 11.27
C VAL A 38 -11.78 12.14 12.01
N CYS A 39 -11.23 10.92 11.96
CA CYS A 39 -10.08 10.54 12.77
C CYS A 39 -9.37 9.31 12.18
N VAL A 40 -8.05 9.26 12.36
CA VAL A 40 -7.25 8.07 12.12
C VAL A 40 -7.07 7.33 13.45
N ILE A 41 -7.33 6.03 13.46
CA ILE A 41 -7.26 5.15 14.63
C ILE A 41 -6.15 4.10 14.46
N ASP A 42 -5.92 3.25 15.46
CA ASP A 42 -4.92 2.16 15.40
C ASP A 42 -3.47 2.68 15.34
N LEU A 43 -3.08 3.51 16.32
CA LEU A 43 -1.79 4.20 16.35
C LEU A 43 -0.62 3.37 16.91
N ASP A 44 -0.81 2.07 17.12
CA ASP A 44 0.18 1.19 17.75
C ASP A 44 1.44 0.97 16.87
N THR A 45 1.30 1.17 15.56
CA THR A 45 2.37 1.02 14.56
C THR A 45 2.97 2.35 14.11
N VAL A 46 2.63 3.47 14.76
CA VAL A 46 3.23 4.78 14.47
C VAL A 46 4.71 4.78 14.82
N MET A 47 5.56 4.90 13.81
CA MET A 47 7.02 4.90 13.98
C MET A 47 7.69 5.59 12.77
N PRO A 48 9.01 5.83 12.82
CA PRO A 48 9.72 6.37 11.67
C PRO A 48 9.69 5.44 10.45
N GLY A 49 9.36 5.96 9.27
CA GLY A 49 9.28 5.23 8.01
C GLY A 49 9.30 6.15 6.78
N LEU A 50 8.95 5.59 5.62
CA LEU A 50 8.85 6.33 4.35
C LEU A 50 7.38 6.62 4.03
N ALA A 51 7.07 7.82 3.55
CA ALA A 51 5.70 8.17 3.15
C ALA A 51 5.12 7.21 2.09
N ALA A 52 5.98 6.68 1.22
CA ALA A 52 5.60 5.69 0.22
C ALA A 52 5.00 4.42 0.85
N TYR A 53 5.39 4.04 2.08
CA TYR A 53 4.85 2.85 2.74
C TYR A 53 3.40 3.05 3.20
N ASP A 54 3.08 4.20 3.81
CA ASP A 54 1.69 4.56 4.15
C ASP A 54 0.83 4.70 2.88
N PHE A 55 1.35 5.38 1.85
CA PHE A 55 0.64 5.47 0.58
C PHE A 55 0.40 4.07 -0.02
N GLY A 56 1.43 3.24 -0.01
CA GLY A 56 1.41 1.90 -0.57
C GLY A 56 0.43 0.95 0.12
N ASP A 57 0.42 0.93 1.46
CA ASP A 57 -0.49 0.08 2.22
C ASP A 57 -1.95 0.52 2.06
N ALA A 58 -2.20 1.84 2.03
CA ALA A 58 -3.53 2.36 1.75
C ALA A 58 -4.00 1.95 0.34
N VAL A 59 -3.16 2.08 -0.68
CA VAL A 59 -3.45 1.66 -2.05
C VAL A 59 -3.70 0.16 -2.14
N ARG A 60 -2.83 -0.66 -1.52
CA ARG A 60 -2.95 -2.12 -1.51
C ARG A 60 -4.33 -2.57 -1.02
N PHE A 61 -4.86 -1.90 0.00
CA PHE A 61 -6.18 -2.21 0.54
C PHE A 61 -7.31 -1.56 -0.28
N ALA A 62 -7.23 -0.26 -0.54
CA ALA A 62 -8.32 0.53 -1.13
C ALA A 62 -8.53 0.28 -2.63
N ALA A 63 -7.45 -0.02 -3.36
CA ALA A 63 -7.48 -0.15 -4.81
C ALA A 63 -7.47 -1.61 -5.30
N ASN A 64 -7.59 -2.58 -4.39
CA ASN A 64 -7.80 -3.97 -4.76
C ASN A 64 -9.28 -4.19 -5.14
N THR A 65 -9.52 -4.82 -6.29
CA THR A 65 -10.88 -5.16 -6.76
C THR A 65 -11.55 -6.31 -6.02
N ALA A 66 -10.82 -6.98 -5.12
CA ALA A 66 -11.30 -8.09 -4.33
C ALA A 66 -10.86 -7.99 -2.86
N SER A 67 -11.44 -8.83 -1.99
CA SER A 67 -10.98 -8.93 -0.60
C SER A 67 -9.56 -9.51 -0.52
N GLU A 68 -8.85 -9.21 0.56
CA GLU A 68 -7.48 -9.70 0.82
C GLU A 68 -7.38 -11.23 0.88
N ASP A 69 -8.48 -11.91 1.18
CA ASP A 69 -8.57 -13.36 1.30
C ASP A 69 -9.37 -14.04 0.16
N GLU A 70 -9.68 -13.30 -0.92
CA GLU A 70 -10.35 -13.85 -2.12
C GLU A 70 -9.49 -14.95 -2.72
N THR A 71 -10.13 -16.09 -2.99
CA THR A 71 -9.48 -17.30 -3.51
C THR A 71 -9.54 -17.36 -5.04
N ASN A 72 -10.52 -16.71 -5.66
CA ASN A 72 -10.58 -16.56 -7.10
C ASN A 72 -9.70 -15.39 -7.56
N LEU A 73 -8.43 -15.70 -7.84
CA LEU A 73 -7.42 -14.72 -8.26
C LEU A 73 -7.79 -13.91 -9.50
N ARG A 74 -8.70 -14.40 -10.36
CA ARG A 74 -9.16 -13.64 -11.54
C ARG A 74 -9.90 -12.34 -11.18
N LYS A 75 -10.37 -12.22 -9.95
CA LYS A 75 -11.01 -11.00 -9.44
C LYS A 75 -10.04 -10.04 -8.77
N VAL A 76 -8.80 -10.48 -8.53
CA VAL A 76 -7.79 -9.69 -7.82
C VAL A 76 -7.02 -8.88 -8.85
N SER A 77 -7.15 -7.56 -8.79
CA SER A 77 -6.41 -6.64 -9.65
C SER A 77 -6.31 -5.29 -8.96
N LEU A 78 -5.29 -4.52 -9.32
CA LEU A 78 -5.28 -3.10 -9.03
C LEU A 78 -6.32 -2.42 -9.93
N SER A 79 -7.25 -1.68 -9.32
CA SER A 79 -8.15 -0.74 -9.98
C SER A 79 -7.46 0.61 -10.15
N MET A 80 -7.14 1.01 -11.38
CA MET A 80 -6.58 2.32 -11.65
C MET A 80 -7.54 3.47 -11.33
N GLU A 81 -8.85 3.23 -11.38
CA GLU A 81 -9.86 4.20 -10.97
C GLU A 81 -9.75 4.51 -9.47
N TYR A 82 -9.67 3.46 -8.64
CA TYR A 82 -9.54 3.63 -7.19
C TYR A 82 -8.16 4.16 -6.81
N PHE A 83 -7.10 3.70 -7.50
CA PHE A 83 -5.75 4.24 -7.35
C PHE A 83 -5.74 5.75 -7.63
N GLU A 84 -6.34 6.19 -8.74
CA GLU A 84 -6.41 7.60 -9.11
C GLU A 84 -7.22 8.42 -8.10
N ALA A 85 -8.36 7.90 -7.64
CA ALA A 85 -9.19 8.56 -6.64
C ALA A 85 -8.42 8.79 -5.33
N PHE A 86 -7.70 7.77 -4.85
CA PHE A 86 -6.86 7.88 -3.65
C PHE A 86 -5.68 8.84 -3.88
N THR A 87 -4.96 8.69 -4.99
CA THR A 87 -3.80 9.51 -5.35
C THR A 87 -4.16 10.99 -5.43
N ARG A 88 -5.31 11.32 -6.04
CA ARG A 88 -5.83 12.69 -6.09
C ARG A 88 -6.07 13.27 -4.70
N GLY A 89 -6.64 12.47 -3.79
CA GLY A 89 -6.91 12.89 -2.41
C GLY A 89 -5.63 13.08 -1.61
N PHE A 90 -4.71 12.12 -1.70
CA PHE A 90 -3.45 12.13 -0.98
C PHE A 90 -2.49 13.17 -1.56
N ILE A 91 -1.94 12.91 -2.76
CA ILE A 91 -0.93 13.76 -3.40
C ILE A 91 -1.46 15.15 -3.70
N GLY A 92 -2.69 15.26 -4.22
CA GLY A 92 -3.27 16.56 -4.54
C GLY A 92 -3.46 17.51 -3.35
N LYS A 93 -3.37 17.00 -2.10
CA LYS A 93 -3.44 17.81 -0.87
C LYS A 93 -2.11 17.92 -0.15
N SER A 94 -1.21 16.95 -0.32
CA SER A 94 0.03 16.84 0.45
C SER A 94 1.32 16.99 -0.35
N ALA A 95 1.28 17.08 -1.69
CA ALA A 95 2.47 17.12 -2.56
C ALA A 95 3.54 18.13 -2.10
N ARG A 96 3.14 19.34 -1.68
CA ARG A 96 4.03 20.40 -1.17
C ARG A 96 4.87 20.02 0.05
N PHE A 97 4.51 18.95 0.77
CA PHE A 97 5.26 18.48 1.95
C PHE A 97 6.32 17.44 1.60
N PHE A 98 6.28 16.89 0.39
CA PHE A 98 7.19 15.85 -0.09
C PHE A 98 8.30 16.42 -0.97
N THR A 99 9.46 15.78 -0.94
CA THR A 99 10.52 16.06 -1.91
C THR A 99 10.19 15.43 -3.26
N SER A 100 10.86 15.87 -4.32
CA SER A 100 10.71 15.27 -5.66
C SER A 100 10.97 13.76 -5.64
N MET A 101 11.99 13.31 -4.90
CA MET A 101 12.33 11.90 -4.79
C MET A 101 11.23 11.08 -4.09
N GLU A 102 10.60 11.63 -3.04
CA GLU A 102 9.49 10.95 -2.37
C GLU A 102 8.26 10.82 -3.27
N ILE A 103 8.01 11.82 -4.11
CA ILE A 103 6.94 11.79 -5.12
C ILE A 103 7.25 10.74 -6.20
N GLU A 104 8.45 10.76 -6.78
CA GLU A 104 8.89 9.81 -7.81
C GLU A 104 8.83 8.35 -7.34
N THR A 105 8.97 8.14 -6.03
CA THR A 105 8.93 6.80 -5.42
C THR A 105 7.60 6.43 -4.78
N MET A 106 6.60 7.30 -4.83
CA MET A 106 5.32 7.05 -4.18
C MET A 106 4.61 5.81 -4.75
N ALA A 107 4.61 5.67 -6.08
CA ALA A 107 4.01 4.53 -6.77
C ALA A 107 4.69 3.19 -6.41
N TRP A 108 6.00 3.20 -6.10
CA TRP A 108 6.76 2.01 -5.67
C TRP A 108 6.28 1.46 -4.33
N GLY A 109 5.72 2.31 -3.46
CA GLY A 109 5.24 1.90 -2.15
C GLY A 109 4.22 0.77 -2.20
N ALA A 110 3.29 0.83 -3.16
CA ALA A 110 2.21 -0.14 -3.32
C ALA A 110 2.71 -1.57 -3.59
N PRO A 111 3.47 -1.86 -4.66
CA PRO A 111 3.98 -3.21 -4.90
C PRO A 111 4.95 -3.68 -3.81
N ILE A 112 5.74 -2.79 -3.20
CA ILE A 112 6.68 -3.14 -2.12
C ILE A 112 5.96 -3.63 -0.87
N ILE A 113 4.99 -2.88 -0.36
CA ILE A 113 4.24 -3.31 0.83
C ILE A 113 3.38 -4.54 0.53
N THR A 114 2.82 -4.62 -0.69
CA THR A 114 2.02 -5.78 -1.09
C THR A 114 2.86 -7.06 -1.07
N ILE A 115 4.09 -7.04 -1.59
CA ILE A 115 4.95 -8.24 -1.59
C ILE A 115 5.55 -8.54 -0.22
N GLU A 116 5.82 -7.52 0.60
CA GLU A 116 6.23 -7.68 2.00
C GLU A 116 5.14 -8.40 2.80
N LEU A 117 3.88 -7.94 2.72
CA LEU A 117 2.76 -8.56 3.38
C LEU A 117 2.48 -9.98 2.87
N ALA A 118 2.59 -10.21 1.56
CA ALA A 118 2.48 -11.55 0.99
C ALA A 118 3.52 -12.51 1.59
N SER A 119 4.74 -12.04 1.78
CA SER A 119 5.84 -12.81 2.36
C SER A 119 5.57 -13.15 3.83
N ARG A 120 4.98 -12.22 4.59
CA ARG A 120 4.55 -12.45 5.98
C ARG A 120 3.42 -13.47 6.08
N PHE A 121 2.41 -13.40 5.22
CA PHE A 121 1.34 -14.41 5.18
C PHE A 121 1.90 -15.79 4.83
N LEU A 122 2.78 -15.88 3.84
CA LEU A 122 3.39 -17.15 3.46
C LEU A 122 4.27 -17.71 4.59
N ALA A 123 5.07 -16.86 5.22
CA ALA A 123 5.89 -17.26 6.35
C ALA A 123 5.04 -17.77 7.52
N ASP A 124 3.96 -17.06 7.88
CA ASP A 124 3.06 -17.46 8.95
C ASP A 124 2.39 -18.81 8.65
N HIS A 125 1.97 -19.03 7.39
CA HIS A 125 1.43 -20.32 6.96
C HIS A 125 2.44 -21.47 7.15
N LEU A 126 3.70 -21.27 6.73
CA LEU A 126 4.75 -22.27 6.88
C LEU A 126 5.12 -22.53 8.36
N LEU A 127 4.89 -21.56 9.24
CA LEU A 127 5.15 -21.65 10.68
C LEU A 127 3.94 -22.13 11.50
N GLY A 128 2.85 -22.47 10.83
CA GLY A 128 1.64 -23.03 11.43
C GLY A 128 0.62 -22.00 11.90
N ASP A 129 0.49 -20.87 11.19
CA ASP A 129 -0.57 -19.87 11.34
C ASP A 129 -0.70 -19.31 12.78
N LYS A 130 0.39 -18.74 13.31
CA LYS A 130 0.50 -18.31 14.71
C LYS A 130 0.37 -16.79 14.90
N TYR A 131 0.67 -16.02 13.87
CA TYR A 131 0.71 -14.56 13.93
C TYR A 131 -0.62 -13.95 13.46
N PHE A 132 -1.08 -14.29 12.27
CA PHE A 132 -2.34 -13.78 11.73
C PHE A 132 -3.50 -14.66 12.13
N ARG A 133 -4.61 -14.02 12.51
CA ARG A 133 -5.85 -14.73 12.79
C ARG A 133 -6.39 -15.40 11.51
N ILE A 134 -6.58 -16.71 11.57
CA ILE A 134 -7.18 -17.51 10.50
C ILE A 134 -8.63 -17.89 10.83
N HIS A 135 -9.43 -18.16 9.79
CA HIS A 135 -10.84 -18.55 9.91
C HIS A 135 -11.14 -19.85 9.17
N ARG A 136 -10.15 -20.39 8.43
CA ARG A 136 -10.24 -21.63 7.65
C ARG A 136 -8.85 -22.22 7.43
N PRO A 137 -8.74 -23.52 7.10
CA PRO A 137 -7.48 -24.09 6.62
C PRO A 137 -6.94 -23.33 5.40
N ASN A 138 -5.62 -23.17 5.30
CA ASN A 138 -4.93 -22.47 4.21
C ASN A 138 -5.24 -20.97 4.07
N HIS A 139 -5.88 -20.34 5.06
CA HIS A 139 -6.29 -18.94 4.95
C HIS A 139 -5.11 -17.99 4.63
N ASN A 140 -3.98 -18.12 5.33
CA ASN A 140 -2.80 -17.29 5.06
C ASN A 140 -2.12 -17.65 3.73
N LEU A 141 -2.17 -18.91 3.29
CA LEU A 141 -1.69 -19.28 1.95
C LEU A 141 -2.51 -18.62 0.85
N ASP A 142 -3.83 -18.56 1.00
CA ASP A 142 -4.72 -17.87 0.07
C ASP A 142 -4.44 -16.37 0.05
N ARG A 143 -4.29 -15.74 1.22
CA ARG A 143 -3.90 -14.32 1.34
C ARG A 143 -2.56 -14.05 0.66
N ALA A 144 -1.55 -14.89 0.88
CA ALA A 144 -0.25 -14.76 0.22
C ALA A 144 -0.39 -14.80 -1.30
N ARG A 145 -1.15 -15.75 -1.86
CA ARG A 145 -1.42 -15.84 -3.30
C ARG A 145 -2.15 -14.62 -3.84
N ASN A 146 -3.15 -14.15 -3.11
CA ASN A 146 -3.91 -12.94 -3.43
C ASN A 146 -2.98 -11.73 -3.55
N GLN A 147 -2.16 -11.48 -2.52
CA GLN A 147 -1.24 -10.35 -2.50
C GLN A 147 -0.14 -10.46 -3.58
N ILE A 148 0.41 -11.66 -3.86
CA ILE A 148 1.34 -11.86 -4.98
C ILE A 148 0.67 -11.52 -6.33
N HIS A 149 -0.58 -11.93 -6.52
CA HIS A 149 -1.31 -11.65 -7.74
C HIS A 149 -1.61 -10.15 -7.90
N LEU A 150 -1.98 -9.48 -6.80
CA LEU A 150 -2.15 -8.02 -6.77
C LEU A 150 -0.86 -7.29 -7.11
N ALA A 151 0.26 -7.68 -6.50
CA ALA A 151 1.58 -7.10 -6.79
C ALA A 151 1.96 -7.26 -8.27
N LYS A 152 1.63 -8.40 -8.88
CA LYS A 152 1.83 -8.61 -10.33
C LYS A 152 0.94 -7.68 -11.18
N SER A 153 -0.30 -7.47 -10.77
CA SER A 153 -1.19 -6.50 -11.43
C SER A 153 -0.66 -5.06 -11.32
N MET A 154 -0.09 -4.68 -10.16
CA MET A 154 0.59 -3.39 -9.98
C MET A 154 1.82 -3.27 -10.87
N GLU A 155 2.65 -4.31 -10.97
CA GLU A 155 3.83 -4.32 -11.85
C GLU A 155 3.46 -4.09 -13.32
N VAL A 156 2.39 -4.73 -13.81
CA VAL A 156 1.89 -4.55 -15.19
C VAL A 156 1.40 -3.12 -15.44
N GLN A 157 0.84 -2.48 -14.41
CA GLN A 157 0.25 -1.13 -14.50
C GLN A 157 1.20 -0.04 -13.97
N PHE A 158 2.45 -0.37 -13.67
CA PHE A 158 3.35 0.48 -12.90
C PHE A 158 3.60 1.84 -13.56
N ASP A 159 3.83 1.86 -14.87
CA ASP A 159 4.01 3.12 -15.60
C ASP A 159 2.77 4.02 -15.52
N ASN A 160 1.57 3.44 -15.58
CA ASN A 160 0.32 4.20 -15.41
C ASN A 160 0.17 4.74 -13.98
N MET A 161 0.64 4.00 -12.97
CA MET A 161 0.66 4.47 -11.59
C MET A 161 1.59 5.68 -11.44
N CYS A 162 2.79 5.63 -12.03
CA CYS A 162 3.74 6.75 -12.02
C CYS A 162 3.14 8.00 -12.68
N VAL A 163 2.59 7.86 -13.90
CA VAL A 163 1.92 8.95 -14.63
C VAL A 163 0.77 9.54 -13.79
N CYS A 164 0.00 8.69 -13.11
CA CYS A 164 -1.09 9.14 -12.26
C CYS A 164 -0.61 9.93 -11.04
N VAL A 165 0.49 9.51 -10.38
CA VAL A 165 1.09 10.27 -9.29
C VAL A 165 1.54 11.65 -9.77
N GLU A 166 2.30 11.71 -10.87
CA GLU A 166 2.81 12.95 -11.45
C GLU A 166 1.70 13.95 -11.81
N LYS A 167 0.56 13.45 -12.32
CA LYS A 167 -0.62 14.27 -12.67
C LYS A 167 -1.12 15.15 -11.50
N TYR A 168 -0.92 14.72 -10.25
CA TYR A 168 -1.42 15.41 -9.07
C TYR A 168 -0.35 16.18 -8.27
N VAL A 169 0.88 16.25 -8.78
CA VAL A 169 1.95 17.09 -8.24
C VAL A 169 1.70 18.52 -8.74
N LYS A 170 1.11 19.37 -7.89
CA LYS A 170 0.85 20.79 -8.18
C LYS A 170 1.41 21.69 -7.09
#